data_AF-A0A831XBY3-F1
#
_entry.id   AF-A0A831XBY3-F1
#
_cell.length_a   1.000
_cell.length_b   1.000
_cell.length_c   1.000
_cell.angle_alpha   90.00
_cell.angle_beta   90.00
_cell.angle_gamma   90.00
#
_symmetry.space_group_name_H-M   'P 1'
#
loop_
_entity.id
_entity.type
_entity.pdbx_description
1 polymer ?
#
loop_
_entity_poly.entity_id
_entity_poly.type
_entity_poly.pdbx_seq_one_letter_code
_entity_poly.pdbx_strand_id
1 'polypeptide(L)'
;MKPYILSKEVIVKLEAEEFEINVDYKRRDQLLGLSMSWEQWNAQHNNQHTAMKFENLSVEQLEQLLIENFVEPDSGLIGPPSEKEILLFMSKFPSVKAYGSVGNPTSPKHSDYSLWFEGLYVEGIYVTQQLREDFMEFCESADELSDDEDGLFSWWD
;
A
#
# COMPACT_ATOMS: atom_id res chain seq x y z
N MET A 1 18.29 12.39 0.31
CA MET A 1 16.86 12.64 0.07
C MET A 1 16.28 13.36 1.28
N LYS A 2 15.32 14.29 1.12
CA LYS A 2 14.65 14.88 2.29
C LYS A 2 13.50 13.97 2.72
N PRO A 3 13.34 13.66 4.01
CA PRO A 3 12.18 12.93 4.51
C PRO A 3 10.87 13.67 4.21
N TYR A 4 9.81 12.91 4.01
CA TYR A 4 8.45 13.41 3.96
C TYR A 4 7.94 13.65 5.38
N ILE A 5 7.30 14.80 5.60
CA ILE A 5 6.79 15.17 6.92
C ILE A 5 5.30 14.84 6.96
N LEU A 6 4.96 13.80 7.71
CA LEU A 6 3.58 13.40 7.96
C LEU A 6 2.78 14.55 8.57
N SER A 7 1.53 14.68 8.14
CA SER A 7 0.57 15.62 8.70
C SER A 7 0.23 15.27 10.15
N LYS A 8 -0.25 16.27 10.90
CA LYS A 8 -0.77 16.03 12.25
C LYS A 8 -1.99 15.10 12.24
N GLU A 9 -2.76 15.14 11.15
CA GLU A 9 -3.98 14.37 11.02
C GLU A 9 -3.68 12.87 10.95
N VAL A 10 -2.72 12.45 10.11
CA VAL A 10 -2.35 11.03 10.06
C VAL A 10 -1.71 10.56 11.36
N ILE A 11 -0.91 11.39 12.03
CA ILE A 11 -0.31 11.02 13.32
C ILE A 11 -1.39 10.67 14.35
N VAL A 12 -2.46 11.47 14.43
CA VAL A 12 -3.61 11.17 15.30
C VAL A 12 -4.29 9.86 14.90
N LYS A 13 -4.40 9.56 13.61
CA LYS A 13 -4.98 8.31 13.11
C LYS A 13 -4.15 7.09 13.47
N LEU A 14 -2.82 7.18 13.40
CA LEU A 14 -1.91 6.09 13.77
C LEU A 14 -1.91 5.74 15.27
N GLU A 15 -2.54 6.57 16.10
CA GLU A 15 -2.68 6.40 17.56
C GLU A 15 -4.12 6.06 17.98
N ALA A 16 -5.07 6.00 17.04
CA ALA A 16 -6.47 5.74 17.35
C ALA A 16 -6.71 4.26 17.68
N GLU A 17 -7.49 4.00 18.73
CA GLU A 17 -7.85 2.63 19.16
C GLU A 17 -9.05 2.04 18.40
N GLU A 18 -9.85 2.89 17.74
CA GLU A 18 -11.02 2.47 16.98
C GLU A 18 -10.83 2.76 15.49
N PHE A 19 -11.08 1.74 14.66
CA PHE A 19 -11.04 1.85 13.21
C PHE A 19 -12.38 1.41 12.60
N GLU A 20 -12.91 2.24 11.72
CA GLU A 20 -14.06 1.91 10.87
C GLU A 20 -13.66 2.14 9.41
N ILE A 21 -13.72 1.07 8.62
CA ILE A 21 -13.35 1.08 7.21
C ILE A 21 -14.26 2.02 6.42
N ASN A 22 -13.66 2.91 5.64
CA ASN A 22 -14.39 3.77 4.72
C ASN A 22 -14.79 2.99 3.45
N VAL A 23 -16.10 2.91 3.21
CA VAL A 23 -16.69 2.15 2.12
C VAL A 23 -16.86 2.94 0.81
N ASP A 24 -16.40 4.20 0.75
CA ASP A 24 -16.37 5.00 -0.49
C ASP A 24 -15.26 4.53 -1.43
N TYR A 25 -15.47 3.36 -2.04
CA TYR A 25 -14.50 2.74 -2.94
C TYR A 25 -14.16 3.63 -4.14
N LYS A 26 -15.06 4.53 -4.58
CA LYS A 26 -14.78 5.43 -5.70
C LYS A 26 -13.71 6.44 -5.33
N ARG A 27 -13.78 6.99 -4.12
CA ARG A 27 -12.75 7.88 -3.58
C ARG A 27 -11.43 7.15 -3.37
N ARG A 28 -11.46 5.94 -2.81
CA ARG A 28 -10.29 5.07 -2.70
C ARG A 28 -9.62 4.82 -4.06
N ASP A 29 -10.39 4.39 -5.05
CA ASP A 29 -9.88 4.05 -6.38
C ASP A 29 -9.26 5.27 -7.09
N GLN A 30 -9.81 6.47 -6.86
CA GLN A 30 -9.20 7.73 -7.31
C GLN A 30 -7.83 7.98 -6.66
N LEU A 31 -7.70 7.74 -5.36
CA LEU A 31 -6.42 7.87 -4.64
C LEU A 31 -5.40 6.85 -5.12
N LEU A 32 -5.84 5.62 -5.41
CA LEU A 32 -5.02 4.55 -5.96
C LEU A 32 -4.69 4.72 -7.46
N GLY A 33 -5.35 5.66 -8.15
CA GLY A 33 -5.15 5.88 -9.59
C GLY A 33 -5.67 4.72 -10.45
N LEU A 34 -6.65 3.96 -9.98
CA LEU A 34 -7.22 2.84 -10.72
C LEU A 34 -7.99 3.37 -11.95
N SER A 35 -7.64 2.82 -13.12
CA SER A 35 -8.18 3.29 -14.40
C SER A 35 -9.39 2.49 -14.88
N MET A 36 -9.68 1.34 -14.26
CA MET A 36 -10.76 0.44 -14.65
C MET A 36 -11.90 0.50 -13.64
N SER A 37 -13.15 0.48 -14.13
CA SER A 37 -14.30 0.36 -13.24
C SER A 37 -14.49 -1.08 -12.76
N TRP A 38 -15.11 -1.25 -11.59
CA TRP A 38 -15.42 -2.58 -11.06
C TRP A 38 -16.36 -3.39 -11.96
N GLU A 39 -17.27 -2.75 -12.69
CA GLU A 39 -18.12 -3.42 -13.66
C GLU A 39 -17.31 -4.00 -14.83
N GLN A 40 -16.33 -3.24 -15.33
CA GLN A 40 -15.44 -3.70 -16.39
C GLN A 40 -14.55 -4.85 -15.89
N TRP A 41 -14.00 -4.70 -14.69
CA TRP A 41 -13.17 -5.70 -14.04
C TRP A 41 -13.93 -7.02 -13.84
N ASN A 42 -15.15 -6.95 -13.29
CA ASN A 42 -16.02 -8.11 -13.08
C ASN A 42 -16.38 -8.79 -14.40
N ALA A 43 -16.68 -8.02 -15.45
CA ALA A 43 -16.99 -8.57 -16.76
C ALA A 43 -15.80 -9.36 -17.36
N GLN A 44 -14.57 -8.87 -17.17
CA GLN A 44 -13.35 -9.56 -17.63
C GLN A 44 -13.08 -10.85 -16.85
N HIS A 45 -13.46 -10.90 -15.58
CA HIS A 45 -13.19 -12.02 -14.68
C HIS A 45 -14.42 -12.90 -14.41
N ASN A 46 -15.43 -12.90 -15.29
CA ASN A 46 -16.65 -13.71 -15.18
C ASN A 46 -17.37 -13.58 -13.81
N ASN A 47 -17.37 -12.37 -13.22
CA ASN A 47 -17.89 -12.08 -11.88
C ASN A 47 -17.26 -12.94 -10.76
N GLN A 48 -16.01 -13.38 -10.93
CA GLN A 48 -15.25 -14.04 -9.87
C GLN A 48 -14.73 -13.01 -8.86
N HIS A 49 -14.53 -13.45 -7.62
CA HIS A 49 -13.89 -12.69 -6.54
C HIS A 49 -12.43 -12.43 -6.92
N THR A 50 -12.20 -11.32 -7.60
CA THR A 50 -10.86 -10.93 -8.06
C THR A 50 -10.55 -9.57 -7.48
N ALA A 51 -9.43 -9.49 -6.77
CA ALA A 51 -8.87 -8.22 -6.32
C ALA A 51 -8.24 -7.50 -7.53
N MET A 52 -8.32 -6.18 -7.55
CA MET A 52 -7.63 -5.37 -8.57
C MET A 52 -6.27 -4.94 -8.02
N LYS A 53 -5.22 -5.03 -8.84
CA LYS A 53 -3.89 -4.56 -8.44
C LYS A 53 -3.77 -3.05 -8.54
N PHE A 54 -3.05 -2.44 -7.61
CA PHE A 54 -2.54 -1.08 -7.69
C PHE A 54 -1.02 -1.09 -7.62
N GLU A 55 -0.40 -0.13 -8.29
CA GLU A 55 1.05 0.00 -8.39
C GLU A 55 1.47 1.44 -8.16
N ASN A 56 2.74 1.66 -7.83
CA ASN A 56 3.35 2.99 -7.72
C ASN A 56 2.70 3.91 -6.67
N LEU A 57 2.17 3.37 -5.58
CA LEU A 57 1.59 4.16 -4.50
C LEU A 57 2.67 5.00 -3.81
N SER A 58 2.49 6.31 -3.80
CA SER A 58 3.36 7.26 -3.11
C SER A 58 3.06 7.36 -1.61
N VAL A 59 4.00 7.94 -0.84
CA VAL A 59 3.81 8.20 0.59
C VAL A 59 2.64 9.15 0.83
N GLU A 60 2.45 10.14 -0.04
CA GLU A 60 1.33 11.09 0.02
C GLU A 60 -0.01 10.38 -0.17
N GLN A 61 -0.10 9.44 -1.11
CA GLN A 61 -1.31 8.67 -1.33
C GLN A 61 -1.60 7.71 -0.16
N LEU A 62 -0.58 7.03 0.37
CA LEU A 62 -0.73 6.16 1.54
C LEU A 62 -1.18 6.94 2.77
N GLU A 63 -0.57 8.10 3.03
CA GLU A 63 -1.02 9.00 4.09
C GLU A 63 -2.50 9.35 3.92
N GLN A 64 -2.92 9.74 2.71
CA GLN A 64 -4.31 10.11 2.45
C GLN A 64 -5.28 8.94 2.64
N LEU A 65 -4.88 7.72 2.26
CA LEU A 65 -5.67 6.51 2.48
C LEU A 65 -5.89 6.23 3.98
N LEU A 66 -4.85 6.43 4.80
CA LEU A 66 -4.94 6.28 6.26
C LEU A 66 -5.78 7.39 6.90
N ILE A 67 -5.64 8.64 6.46
CA ILE A 67 -6.46 9.77 6.92
C ILE A 67 -7.94 9.52 6.65
N GLU A 68 -8.26 9.04 5.45
CA GLU A 68 -9.63 8.76 5.02
C GLU A 68 -10.16 7.38 5.49
N ASN A 69 -9.45 6.67 6.36
CA ASN A 69 -9.80 5.34 6.90
C ASN A 69 -10.04 4.27 5.82
N PHE A 70 -9.35 4.32 4.68
CA PHE A 70 -9.41 3.22 3.70
C PHE A 70 -8.52 2.05 4.08
N VAL A 71 -7.59 2.24 5.00
CA VAL A 71 -6.60 1.26 5.44
C VAL A 71 -6.53 1.30 6.95
N GLU A 72 -6.58 0.14 7.59
CA GLU A 72 -6.38 0.03 9.03
C GLU A 72 -4.87 0.12 9.33
N PRO A 73 -4.41 1.00 10.25
CA PRO A 73 -2.98 1.20 10.46
C PRO A 73 -2.22 -0.04 10.93
N ASP A 74 -2.89 -0.89 11.71
CA ASP A 74 -2.30 -2.04 12.40
C ASP A 74 -2.81 -3.38 11.81
N SER A 75 -3.40 -3.40 10.61
CA SER A 75 -3.99 -4.61 10.01
C SER A 75 -2.98 -5.65 9.52
N GLY A 76 -1.73 -5.56 9.97
CA GLY A 76 -0.65 -6.47 9.61
C GLY A 76 -1.08 -7.93 9.68
N LEU A 77 -1.02 -8.60 8.53
CA LEU A 77 -1.10 -10.05 8.46
C LEU A 77 0.14 -10.64 9.18
N ILE A 78 0.12 -11.92 9.52
CA ILE A 78 1.30 -12.56 10.12
C ILE A 78 2.40 -12.62 9.04
N GLY A 79 3.40 -11.76 9.14
CA GLY A 79 4.57 -11.76 8.24
C GLY A 79 4.92 -10.39 7.66
N PRO A 80 4.00 -9.72 6.93
CA PRO A 80 4.23 -8.38 6.38
C PRO A 80 4.30 -7.30 7.47
N PRO A 81 5.02 -6.20 7.22
CA PRO A 81 4.90 -5.00 8.05
C PRO A 81 3.47 -4.46 8.04
N SER A 82 3.06 -3.86 9.15
CA SER A 82 1.79 -3.11 9.23
C SER A 82 1.79 -1.91 8.29
N GLU A 83 0.60 -1.43 7.94
CA GLU A 83 0.44 -0.27 7.04
C GLU A 83 1.00 1.00 7.66
N LYS A 84 0.97 1.10 8.99
CA LYS A 84 1.68 2.11 9.77
C LYS A 84 3.19 2.02 9.59
N GLU A 85 3.78 0.84 9.70
CA GLU A 85 5.22 0.64 9.49
C GLU A 85 5.63 0.98 8.06
N ILE A 86 4.84 0.56 7.08
CA ILE A 86 5.04 0.91 5.66
C ILE A 86 5.01 2.43 5.48
N LEU A 87 4.01 3.13 6.02
CA LEU A 87 3.93 4.59 5.94
C LEU A 87 5.17 5.26 6.57
N LEU A 88 5.60 4.80 7.75
CA LEU A 88 6.77 5.35 8.43
C LEU A 88 8.04 5.14 7.60
N PHE A 89 8.23 3.95 7.03
CA PHE A 89 9.37 3.65 6.16
C PHE A 89 9.37 4.54 4.90
N MET A 90 8.23 4.63 4.21
CA MET A 90 8.08 5.48 3.02
C MET A 90 8.24 6.98 3.36
N SER A 91 7.87 7.41 4.57
CA SER A 91 8.09 8.80 5.01
C SER A 91 9.57 9.14 5.17
N LYS A 92 10.37 8.18 5.64
CA LYS A 92 11.82 8.31 5.71
C LYS A 92 12.45 8.32 4.31
N PHE A 93 11.87 7.57 3.37
CA PHE A 93 12.36 7.38 2.01
C PHE A 93 11.28 7.59 0.94
N PRO A 94 10.95 8.84 0.58
CA PRO A 94 9.79 9.14 -0.29
C PRO A 94 9.89 8.63 -1.74
N SER A 95 11.06 8.16 -2.16
CA SER A 95 11.25 7.47 -3.44
C SER A 95 10.69 6.04 -3.45
N VAL A 96 10.51 5.43 -2.28
CA VAL A 96 9.88 4.12 -2.14
C VAL A 96 8.42 4.21 -2.57
N LYS A 97 8.00 3.24 -3.36
CA LYS A 97 6.61 3.06 -3.77
C LYS A 97 6.08 1.75 -3.24
N ALA A 98 4.82 1.74 -2.84
CA ALA A 98 4.12 0.52 -2.47
C ALA A 98 3.24 0.03 -3.62
N TYR A 99 2.96 -1.27 -3.62
CA TYR A 99 2.01 -1.90 -4.51
C TYR A 99 1.22 -2.97 -3.76
N GLY A 100 0.13 -3.41 -4.37
CA GLY A 100 -0.67 -4.47 -3.80
C GLY A 100 -2.02 -4.63 -4.49
N SER A 101 -2.99 -5.10 -3.74
CA SER A 101 -4.30 -5.46 -4.24
C SER A 101 -5.42 -4.79 -3.44
N VAL A 102 -6.55 -4.58 -4.10
CA VAL A 102 -7.75 -4.05 -3.47
C VAL A 102 -8.94 -4.98 -3.68
N GLY A 103 -9.69 -5.21 -2.62
CA GLY A 103 -10.87 -6.06 -2.60
C GLY A 103 -11.98 -5.54 -3.51
N ASN A 104 -12.83 -6.45 -3.97
CA ASN A 104 -13.96 -6.13 -4.84
C ASN A 104 -15.16 -5.61 -4.03
N PRO A 105 -15.45 -4.30 -4.07
CA PRO A 105 -16.53 -3.71 -3.28
C PRO A 105 -17.91 -4.00 -3.88
N THR A 106 -17.96 -4.40 -5.15
CA THR A 106 -19.21 -4.61 -5.91
C THR A 106 -19.64 -6.07 -5.97
N SER A 107 -18.89 -6.98 -5.34
CA SER A 107 -19.22 -8.38 -5.37
C SER A 107 -20.58 -8.63 -4.66
N PRO A 108 -21.54 -9.29 -5.33
CA PRO A 108 -22.85 -9.56 -4.75
C PRO A 108 -22.81 -10.62 -3.64
N LYS A 109 -21.68 -11.33 -3.47
CA LYS A 109 -21.51 -12.38 -2.47
C LYS A 109 -20.73 -11.90 -1.24
N HIS A 110 -19.70 -11.10 -1.44
CA HIS A 110 -18.83 -10.57 -0.38
C HIS A 110 -18.26 -9.23 -0.82
N SER A 111 -18.86 -8.12 -0.40
CA SER A 111 -18.27 -6.80 -0.61
C SER A 111 -17.02 -6.69 0.24
N ASP A 112 -15.87 -6.52 -0.42
CA ASP A 112 -14.59 -6.37 0.25
C ASP A 112 -14.01 -5.00 -0.10
N TYR A 113 -13.81 -4.18 0.92
CA TYR A 113 -13.28 -2.82 0.78
C TYR A 113 -11.80 -2.73 1.16
N SER A 114 -11.22 -3.85 1.59
CA SER A 114 -9.86 -3.92 2.12
C SER A 114 -8.83 -3.62 1.04
N LEU A 115 -7.69 -3.09 1.46
CA LEU A 115 -6.48 -2.98 0.66
C LEU A 115 -5.44 -3.87 1.32
N TRP A 116 -4.65 -4.54 0.50
CA TRP A 116 -3.54 -5.36 0.95
C TRP A 116 -2.28 -4.83 0.28
N PHE A 117 -1.27 -4.55 1.09
CA PHE A 117 0.06 -4.17 0.61
C PHE A 117 0.88 -5.42 0.41
N GLU A 118 1.28 -5.66 -0.83
CA GLU A 118 1.98 -6.88 -1.22
C GLU A 118 3.48 -6.61 -1.39
N GLY A 119 3.91 -5.35 -1.36
CA GLY A 119 5.34 -5.07 -1.47
C GLY A 119 5.74 -3.63 -1.69
N LEU A 120 7.06 -3.45 -1.81
CA LEU A 120 7.72 -2.17 -1.99
C LEU A 120 8.70 -2.22 -3.16
N TYR A 121 8.88 -1.07 -3.80
CA TYR A 121 9.81 -0.88 -4.91
C TYR A 121 10.53 0.46 -4.83
N VAL A 122 11.80 0.46 -5.22
CA VAL A 122 12.63 1.66 -5.42
C VAL A 122 13.38 1.53 -6.74
N GLU A 123 13.19 2.48 -7.65
CA GLU A 123 13.98 2.54 -8.89
C GLU A 123 15.47 2.77 -8.58
N GLY A 124 16.36 2.05 -9.29
CA GLY A 124 17.81 2.05 -9.05
C GLY A 124 18.45 3.43 -8.97
N ILE A 125 17.95 4.40 -9.75
CA ILE A 125 18.46 5.78 -9.74
C ILE A 125 18.26 6.53 -8.42
N TYR A 126 17.33 6.07 -7.56
CA TYR A 126 17.07 6.65 -6.24
C TYR A 126 17.73 5.88 -5.10
N VAL A 127 18.33 4.72 -5.38
CA VAL A 127 18.93 3.85 -4.37
C VAL A 127 20.22 4.48 -3.85
N THR A 128 20.19 4.89 -2.58
CA THR A 128 21.39 5.28 -1.82
C THR A 128 21.85 4.13 -0.95
N GLN A 129 23.11 4.14 -0.49
CA GLN A 129 23.61 3.11 0.42
C GLN A 129 22.73 2.97 1.68
N GLN A 130 22.36 4.08 2.31
CA GLN A 130 21.49 4.05 3.49
C GLN A 130 20.10 3.47 3.18
N LEU A 131 19.51 3.86 2.06
CA LEU A 131 18.20 3.33 1.65
C LEU A 131 18.28 1.83 1.42
N ARG A 132 19.35 1.35 0.78
CA ARG A 132 19.58 -0.07 0.55
C ARG A 132 19.67 -0.84 1.85
N GLU A 133 20.54 -0.43 2.77
CA GLU A 133 20.70 -1.09 4.07
C GLU A 133 19.36 -1.15 4.83
N ASP A 134 18.66 -0.02 4.94
CA ASP A 134 17.41 0.06 5.66
C ASP A 134 16.28 -0.72 4.97
N PHE A 135 16.25 -0.78 3.64
CA PHE A 135 15.25 -1.56 2.89
C PHE A 135 15.47 -3.06 3.08
N MET A 136 16.72 -3.53 3.01
CA MET A 136 17.03 -4.94 3.20
C MET A 136 16.70 -5.42 4.63
N GLU A 137 16.90 -4.55 5.62
CA GLU A 137 16.48 -4.82 7.00
C GLU A 137 14.95 -4.78 7.15
N PHE A 138 14.29 -3.74 6.63
CA PHE A 138 12.84 -3.58 6.75
C PHE A 138 12.06 -4.69 6.05
N CYS A 139 12.56 -5.18 4.90
CA CYS A 139 11.92 -6.20 4.10
C CYS A 139 12.49 -7.61 4.32
N GLU A 140 13.21 -7.87 5.43
CA GLU A 140 13.88 -9.17 5.66
C GLU A 140 12.90 -10.36 5.70
N SER A 141 11.62 -10.11 6.00
CA SER A 141 10.55 -11.12 6.04
C SER A 141 9.85 -11.35 4.69
N ALA A 142 10.25 -10.65 3.62
CA ALA A 142 9.65 -10.79 2.31
C ALA A 142 9.92 -12.17 1.68
N ASP A 143 8.91 -12.73 1.03
CA ASP A 143 9.00 -13.98 0.28
C ASP A 143 9.90 -13.85 -0.95
N GLU A 144 9.88 -12.67 -1.58
CA GLU A 144 10.84 -12.28 -2.61
C GLU A 144 11.50 -10.96 -2.22
N LEU A 145 12.83 -10.91 -2.31
CA LEU A 145 13.62 -9.71 -2.03
C LEU A 145 14.75 -9.63 -3.05
N SER A 146 14.81 -8.54 -3.81
CA SER A 146 15.87 -8.30 -4.79
C SER A 146 16.57 -6.97 -4.59
N ASP A 147 17.86 -6.98 -4.92
CA ASP A 147 18.74 -5.84 -4.94
C ASP A 147 19.64 -5.96 -6.18
N ASP A 148 19.29 -5.23 -7.24
CA ASP A 148 19.95 -5.28 -8.53
C ASP A 148 20.15 -3.88 -9.13
N GLU A 149 20.55 -3.82 -10.41
CA GLU A 149 20.77 -2.56 -11.12
C GLU A 149 19.47 -1.79 -11.42
N ASP A 150 18.34 -2.48 -11.50
CA ASP A 150 17.02 -1.90 -11.78
C ASP A 150 16.37 -1.33 -10.51
N GLY A 151 16.77 -1.83 -9.33
CA GLY A 151 16.34 -1.26 -8.06
C GLY A 151 16.35 -2.19 -6.87
N LEU A 152 15.52 -1.82 -5.90
CA LEU A 152 15.16 -2.64 -4.74
C LEU A 152 13.70 -3.04 -4.87
N PHE A 153 13.40 -4.30 -4.57
CA PHE A 153 12.04 -4.84 -4.65
C PHE A 153 11.81 -5.86 -3.54
N SER A 154 10.61 -5.87 -2.98
CA SER A 154 10.21 -6.85 -1.97
C SER A 154 8.75 -7.25 -2.14
N TRP A 155 8.42 -8.54 -2.14
CA TRP A 155 7.06 -9.08 -2.19
C TRP A 155 6.73 -9.92 -0.95
N TRP A 156 5.53 -9.72 -0.38
CA TRP A 156 4.93 -10.56 0.67
C TRP A 156 3.67 -11.25 0.12
N ASP A 157 3.50 -12.56 0.36
CA ASP A 157 2.32 -13.37 -0.01
C ASP A 157 1.25 -13.47 1.11
#